data_AF-A0A7Y2H367-F1
#
_entry.id   AF-A0A7Y2H367-F1
#
_cell.length_a   1.000
_cell.length_b   1.000
_cell.length_c   1.000
_cell.angle_alpha   90.00
_cell.angle_beta   90.00
_cell.angle_gamma   90.00
#
_symmetry.space_group_name_H-M   'P 1'
#
loop_
_entity.id
_entity.type
_entity.pdbx_description
1 polymer ?
#
loop_
_entity_poly.entity_id
_entity_poly.type
_entity_poly.pdbx_seq_one_letter_code
_entity_poly.pdbx_strand_id
1 'polypeptide(L)'
;MRLSTSKLFTLPLFLLTIVGLMAFSGCGSSESTGTKVDNIRPFIRITGGPPEGQRDSYTARIWWTGWDDDGIVEHYEYALDPPEAFSVDEINLPDEFVKMGTLNLTTIRGPEDKTDTLRYERVDDPSLFFEYVQTRDFSRSFAFETPIADSTSQGSSRVPSGRYSG
;
A
#
# COMPACT_ATOMS: atom_id res chain seq x y z
N MET A 1 -10.90 17.49 -89.12
CA MET A 1 -11.65 17.50 -87.85
C MET A 1 -11.06 16.42 -86.95
N ARG A 2 -10.21 16.80 -85.98
CA ARG A 2 -9.67 15.89 -84.95
C ARG A 2 -9.48 16.68 -83.64
N LEU A 3 -9.92 16.07 -82.55
CA LEU A 3 -10.25 16.66 -81.26
C LEU A 3 -9.03 17.09 -80.42
N SER A 4 -9.24 18.17 -79.67
CA SER A 4 -8.39 18.68 -78.58
C SER A 4 -8.53 17.80 -77.34
N THR A 5 -7.42 17.29 -76.80
CA THR A 5 -7.36 16.51 -75.56
C THR A 5 -7.28 17.45 -74.35
N SER A 6 -8.40 17.56 -73.63
CA SER A 6 -8.54 18.31 -72.38
C SER A 6 -8.08 17.49 -71.17
N LYS A 7 -7.06 18.03 -70.48
CA LYS A 7 -6.79 18.00 -69.02
C LYS A 7 -7.53 16.92 -68.23
N LEU A 8 -6.85 15.82 -67.93
CA LEU A 8 -7.37 14.74 -67.08
C LEU A 8 -6.27 14.24 -66.12
N PHE A 9 -5.68 15.12 -65.30
CA PHE A 9 -4.61 14.71 -64.38
C PHE A 9 -4.45 15.58 -63.12
N THR A 10 -5.52 16.18 -62.60
CA THR A 10 -5.43 17.04 -61.38
C THR A 10 -6.21 16.54 -60.17
N LEU A 11 -7.01 15.47 -60.29
CA LEU A 11 -7.85 14.97 -59.18
C LEU A 11 -7.16 14.13 -58.09
N PRO A 12 -6.11 13.31 -58.34
CA PRO A 12 -5.56 12.46 -57.28
C PRO A 12 -4.64 13.22 -56.30
N LEU A 13 -4.14 14.40 -56.69
CA LEU A 13 -3.24 15.19 -55.85
C LEU A 13 -3.97 16.01 -54.77
N PHE A 14 -5.23 16.38 -55.01
CA PHE A 14 -6.04 17.20 -54.11
C PHE A 14 -6.65 16.37 -52.95
N LEU A 15 -6.93 15.08 -53.20
CA LEU A 15 -7.47 14.18 -52.17
C LEU A 15 -6.40 13.75 -51.15
N LEU A 16 -5.14 13.59 -51.59
CA LEU A 16 -4.02 13.23 -50.72
C LEU A 16 -3.64 14.38 -49.77
N THR A 17 -3.85 15.63 -50.18
CA THR A 17 -3.56 16.81 -49.35
C THR A 17 -4.55 16.96 -48.21
N ILE A 18 -5.83 16.64 -48.42
CA ILE A 18 -6.87 16.74 -47.38
C ILE A 18 -6.67 15.67 -46.28
N VAL A 19 -6.26 14.45 -46.65
CA VAL A 19 -5.98 13.36 -45.68
C VAL A 19 -4.72 13.63 -44.86
N GLY A 20 -3.70 14.27 -45.46
CA GLY A 20 -2.48 14.67 -44.74
C GLY A 20 -2.71 15.74 -43.66
N LEU A 21 -3.70 16.63 -43.84
CA LEU A 21 -4.03 17.68 -42.87
C LEU A 21 -4.80 17.19 -41.64
N MET A 22 -5.48 16.03 -41.70
CA MET A 22 -6.17 15.45 -40.55
C MET A 22 -5.27 14.61 -39.63
N ALA A 23 -4.06 14.26 -40.06
CA ALA A 23 -3.14 13.44 -39.26
C ALA A 23 -2.40 14.20 -38.16
N PHE A 24 -2.52 15.54 -38.09
CA PHE A 24 -1.80 16.37 -37.12
C PHE A 24 -2.69 16.98 -36.01
N SER A 25 -3.99 16.68 -35.98
CA SER A 25 -4.92 17.25 -34.98
C SER A 25 -4.98 16.47 -33.66
N GLY A 26 -4.09 15.50 -33.44
CA GLY A 26 -4.14 14.57 -32.30
C GLY A 26 -3.10 14.82 -31.20
N CYS A 27 -2.34 15.92 -31.23
CA CYS A 27 -1.50 16.30 -30.10
C CYS A 27 -2.33 17.14 -29.12
N GLY A 28 -3.29 16.48 -28.47
CA GLY A 28 -3.90 17.02 -27.26
C GLY A 28 -2.87 16.93 -26.14
N SER A 29 -1.93 17.87 -26.09
CA SER A 29 -1.23 18.17 -24.84
C SER A 29 -2.25 18.86 -23.93
N SER A 30 -3.19 18.07 -23.41
CA SER A 30 -3.94 18.45 -22.22
C SER A 30 -2.93 18.49 -21.08
N GLU A 31 -2.16 19.58 -21.00
CA GLU A 31 -1.62 20.02 -19.73
C GLU A 31 -2.84 20.16 -18.82
N SER A 32 -2.96 19.22 -17.89
CA SER A 32 -3.90 19.32 -16.80
C SER A 32 -3.70 20.71 -16.18
N THR A 33 -4.65 21.60 -16.41
CA THR A 33 -4.65 22.98 -15.87
C THR A 33 -4.92 23.00 -14.37
N GLY A 34 -4.95 21.84 -13.71
CA GLY A 34 -5.01 21.73 -12.26
C GLY A 34 -3.67 22.12 -11.63
N THR A 35 -3.72 23.03 -10.67
CA THR A 35 -2.61 23.24 -9.74
C THR A 35 -2.40 21.94 -8.94
N LYS A 36 -1.18 21.40 -8.94
CA LYS A 36 -0.84 20.28 -8.06
C LYS A 36 -1.00 20.77 -6.61
N VAL A 37 -1.94 20.18 -5.89
CA VAL A 37 -2.13 20.40 -4.45
C VAL A 37 -1.34 19.33 -3.70
N ASP A 38 -0.88 19.67 -2.50
CA ASP A 38 -0.23 18.71 -1.61
C ASP A 38 -1.23 17.66 -1.14
N ASN A 39 -0.79 16.39 -1.07
CA ASN A 39 -1.61 15.28 -0.61
C ASN A 39 -1.88 15.41 0.89
N ILE A 40 -3.14 15.33 1.29
CA ILE A 40 -3.55 15.26 2.69
C ILE A 40 -3.34 13.83 3.18
N ARG A 41 -2.99 13.64 4.46
CA ARG A 41 -2.83 12.28 5.01
C ARG A 41 -4.21 11.68 5.29
N PRO A 42 -4.40 10.37 5.05
CA PRO A 42 -5.64 9.69 5.41
C PRO A 42 -5.84 9.64 6.93
N PHE A 43 -7.08 9.44 7.34
CA PHE A 43 -7.48 9.26 8.72
C PHE A 43 -7.78 7.79 9.02
N ILE A 44 -7.54 7.39 10.26
CA ILE A 44 -7.87 6.06 10.78
C ILE A 44 -8.54 6.16 12.15
N ARG A 45 -9.49 5.26 12.40
CA ARG A 45 -10.16 5.13 13.70
C ARG A 45 -10.39 3.68 14.03
N ILE A 46 -9.94 3.27 15.23
CA ILE A 46 -10.31 1.97 15.82
C ILE A 46 -11.78 2.03 16.24
N THR A 47 -12.57 1.06 15.80
CA THR A 47 -14.02 1.00 16.01
C THR A 47 -14.45 -0.13 16.92
N GLY A 48 -13.56 -1.09 17.20
CA GLY A 48 -13.80 -2.15 18.15
C GLY A 48 -12.54 -2.96 18.43
N GLY A 49 -12.55 -3.68 19.55
CA GLY A 49 -11.47 -4.56 19.96
C GLY A 49 -11.65 -4.99 21.40
N PRO A 50 -10.71 -5.78 21.95
CA PRO A 50 -10.64 -6.01 23.38
C PRO A 50 -10.52 -4.68 24.13
N PRO A 51 -11.15 -4.53 25.30
CA PRO A 51 -10.88 -3.45 26.22
C PRO A 51 -9.38 -3.35 26.51
N GLU A 52 -8.88 -2.11 26.56
CA GLU A 52 -7.50 -1.84 26.94
C GLU A 52 -7.19 -2.45 28.31
N GLY A 53 -6.07 -3.19 28.39
CA GLY A 53 -5.61 -3.82 29.63
C GLY A 53 -6.26 -5.16 29.99
N GLN A 54 -7.16 -5.71 29.16
CA GLN A 54 -7.72 -7.04 29.40
C GLN A 54 -6.69 -8.15 29.06
N ARG A 55 -6.72 -9.27 29.81
CA ARG A 55 -5.70 -10.34 29.72
C ARG A 55 -6.24 -11.73 29.33
N ASP A 56 -7.50 -11.85 28.94
CA ASP A 56 -8.21 -13.14 29.00
C ASP A 56 -8.40 -13.89 27.67
N SER A 57 -8.01 -13.33 26.51
CA SER A 57 -8.21 -13.98 25.20
C SER A 57 -6.90 -14.23 24.46
N TYR A 58 -6.65 -15.49 24.07
CA TYR A 58 -5.54 -15.90 23.19
C TYR A 58 -5.68 -15.38 21.76
N THR A 59 -6.87 -14.89 21.39
CA THR A 59 -7.12 -14.22 20.12
C THR A 59 -7.86 -12.91 20.33
N ALA A 60 -7.30 -11.81 19.81
CA ALA A 60 -7.94 -10.50 19.80
C ALA A 60 -8.32 -10.14 18.37
N ARG A 61 -9.57 -9.74 18.16
CA ARG A 61 -9.98 -9.12 16.88
C ARG A 61 -10.07 -7.62 17.08
N ILE A 62 -9.42 -6.87 16.19
CA ILE A 62 -9.49 -5.40 16.15
C ILE A 62 -10.26 -5.02 14.89
N TRP A 63 -11.11 -4.00 14.98
CA TRP A 63 -11.84 -3.40 13.88
C TRP A 63 -11.47 -1.93 13.74
N TRP A 64 -11.41 -1.46 12.50
CA TRP A 64 -11.11 -0.06 12.21
C TRP A 64 -11.85 0.42 10.97
N THR A 65 -11.85 1.74 10.79
CA THR A 65 -12.24 2.41 9.56
C THR A 65 -11.18 3.43 9.23
N GLY A 66 -10.92 3.63 7.94
CA GLY A 66 -10.15 4.77 7.46
C GLY A 66 -10.85 5.47 6.32
N TRP A 67 -10.48 6.71 6.11
CA TRP A 67 -10.95 7.53 4.99
C TRP A 67 -9.85 8.50 4.59
N ASP A 68 -9.92 8.95 3.35
CA ASP A 68 -8.99 9.92 2.79
C ASP A 68 -9.83 11.01 2.11
N ASP A 69 -9.58 12.27 2.48
CA ASP A 69 -10.46 13.39 2.10
C ASP A 69 -10.21 13.85 0.65
N ASP A 70 -8.98 13.64 0.15
CA ASP A 70 -8.55 14.01 -1.20
C ASP A 70 -8.10 12.81 -2.05
N GLY A 71 -8.23 11.60 -1.52
CA GLY A 71 -7.70 10.39 -2.15
C GLY A 71 -8.44 9.10 -1.84
N ILE A 72 -7.69 8.00 -1.88
CA ILE A 72 -8.18 6.63 -1.65
C ILE A 72 -7.18 5.95 -0.71
N VAL A 73 -7.70 5.32 0.34
CA VAL A 73 -6.89 4.45 1.21
C VAL A 73 -6.46 3.20 0.44
N GLU A 74 -5.16 3.08 0.14
CA GLU A 74 -4.61 1.93 -0.58
C GLU A 74 -4.54 0.66 0.30
N HIS A 75 -4.10 0.83 1.54
CA HIS A 75 -3.97 -0.21 2.56
C HIS A 75 -3.91 0.42 3.96
N TYR A 76 -4.00 -0.44 4.97
CA TYR A 76 -3.79 -0.16 6.38
C TYR A 76 -2.50 -0.82 6.84
N GLU A 77 -1.84 -0.19 7.80
CA GLU A 77 -0.63 -0.70 8.45
C GLU A 77 -0.86 -0.73 9.96
N TYR A 78 -0.48 -1.84 10.58
CA TYR A 78 -0.59 -2.01 12.02
C TYR A 78 0.73 -2.52 12.61
N ALA A 79 1.26 -1.80 13.61
CA ALA A 79 2.52 -2.09 14.27
C ALA A 79 2.28 -3.13 15.37
N LEU A 80 3.03 -4.22 15.31
CA LEU A 80 3.03 -5.27 16.32
C LEU A 80 4.04 -4.93 17.41
N ASP A 81 3.55 -4.71 18.63
CA ASP A 81 4.33 -4.52 19.87
C ASP A 81 5.65 -3.77 19.66
N PRO A 82 5.62 -2.53 19.12
CA PRO A 82 6.84 -1.78 18.87
C PRO A 82 7.59 -1.55 20.19
N PRO A 83 8.92 -1.77 20.24
CA PRO A 83 9.70 -1.55 21.46
C PRO A 83 9.58 -0.10 21.95
N GLU A 84 9.59 0.10 23.28
CA GLU A 84 9.55 1.45 23.90
C GLU A 84 10.70 2.37 23.46
N ALA A 85 11.77 1.81 22.90
CA ALA A 85 12.90 2.54 22.33
C ALA A 85 12.56 3.28 21.01
N PHE A 86 11.40 3.05 20.41
CA PHE A 86 10.91 3.79 19.26
C PHE A 86 9.95 4.89 19.72
N SER A 87 10.15 6.09 19.19
CA SER A 87 9.21 7.19 19.38
C SER A 87 7.91 6.94 18.62
N VAL A 88 6.84 7.61 19.05
CA VAL A 88 5.53 7.56 18.38
C VAL A 88 5.64 8.01 16.92
N ASP A 89 6.51 8.99 16.60
CA ASP A 89 6.72 9.46 15.24
C ASP A 89 7.47 8.43 14.39
N GLU A 90 8.47 7.75 14.95
CA GLU A 90 9.17 6.65 14.27
C GLU A 90 8.23 5.51 13.94
N ILE A 91 7.27 5.23 14.82
CA ILE A 91 6.23 4.23 14.58
C ILE A 91 5.26 4.75 13.52
N ASN A 92 4.70 5.95 13.66
CA ASN A 92 3.64 6.45 12.77
C ASN A 92 4.13 6.85 11.37
N LEU A 93 5.40 7.22 11.22
CA LEU A 93 5.99 7.78 9.99
C LEU A 93 7.34 7.13 9.65
N PRO A 94 7.43 5.78 9.64
CA PRO A 94 8.71 5.08 9.64
C PRO A 94 9.51 5.35 8.35
N ASP A 95 8.83 5.57 7.23
CA ASP A 95 9.44 5.87 5.93
C ASP A 95 10.20 7.19 5.91
N GLU A 96 9.81 8.17 6.73
CA GLU A 96 10.58 9.42 6.86
C GLU A 96 11.93 9.15 7.53
N PHE A 97 11.97 8.25 8.51
CA PHE A 97 13.20 7.84 9.19
C PHE A 97 14.07 6.91 8.34
N VAL A 98 13.46 6.12 7.45
CA VAL A 98 14.20 5.40 6.38
C VAL A 98 14.88 6.39 5.44
N LYS A 99 14.17 7.43 4.98
CA LYS A 99 14.76 8.48 4.12
C LYS A 99 15.88 9.25 4.82
N MET A 100 15.76 9.47 6.13
CA MET A 100 16.81 10.09 6.94
C MET A 100 17.99 9.17 7.24
N GLY A 101 17.88 7.87 6.94
CA GLY A 101 18.93 6.88 7.14
C GLY A 101 19.10 6.42 8.59
N THR A 102 18.08 6.58 9.44
CA THR A 102 18.09 6.09 10.83
C THR A 102 17.42 4.73 10.98
N LEU A 103 16.55 4.36 10.03
CA LEU A 103 15.92 3.04 9.94
C LEU A 103 16.26 2.35 8.62
N ASN A 104 16.38 1.02 8.68
CA ASN A 104 16.40 0.13 7.53
C ASN A 104 15.03 -0.53 7.36
N LEU A 105 14.53 -0.57 6.14
CA LEU A 105 13.31 -1.29 5.78
C LEU A 105 13.67 -2.63 5.13
N THR A 106 13.16 -3.72 5.70
CA THR A 106 13.22 -5.06 5.10
C THR A 106 11.82 -5.63 4.94
N THR A 107 11.50 -6.16 3.77
CA THR A 107 10.25 -6.88 3.56
C THR A 107 10.41 -8.34 4.00
N ILE A 108 9.60 -8.78 4.97
CA ILE A 108 9.57 -10.16 5.43
C ILE A 108 8.53 -10.93 4.60
N ARG A 109 8.92 -12.11 4.10
CA ARG A 109 8.01 -12.97 3.36
C ARG A 109 7.13 -13.78 4.33
N GLY A 110 5.81 -13.62 4.19
CA GLY A 110 4.76 -14.37 4.89
C GLY A 110 3.93 -15.26 3.95
N PRO A 111 3.07 -16.15 4.48
CA PRO A 111 3.28 -17.61 4.44
C PRO A 111 3.20 -18.29 3.07
N GLU A 112 2.54 -17.70 2.07
CA GLU A 112 2.65 -18.14 0.67
C GLU A 112 2.72 -16.90 -0.24
N ASP A 113 3.84 -16.18 -0.13
CA ASP A 113 4.41 -15.19 -1.04
C ASP A 113 3.67 -13.85 -1.31
N LYS A 114 2.78 -13.39 -0.43
CA LYS A 114 2.35 -11.97 -0.46
C LYS A 114 2.88 -11.19 0.73
N THR A 115 3.97 -10.46 0.44
CA THR A 115 4.75 -9.49 1.24
C THR A 115 3.91 -8.53 2.07
N ASP A 116 3.27 -9.03 3.12
CA ASP A 116 2.38 -8.25 3.99
C ASP A 116 3.11 -7.71 5.22
N THR A 117 4.34 -8.14 5.48
CA THR A 117 5.08 -7.74 6.68
C THR A 117 6.29 -6.91 6.30
N LEU A 118 6.32 -5.68 6.81
CA LEU A 118 7.46 -4.76 6.73
C LEU A 118 8.17 -4.75 8.08
N ARG A 119 9.48 -4.86 8.06
CA ARG A 119 10.33 -4.74 9.25
C ARG A 119 11.15 -3.48 9.17
N TYR A 120 11.03 -2.65 10.20
CA TYR A 120 11.81 -1.45 10.38
C TYR A 120 12.82 -1.68 11.50
N GLU A 121 14.10 -1.53 11.17
CA GLU A 121 15.21 -1.85 12.06
C GLU A 121 16.11 -0.63 12.25
N ARG A 122 16.55 -0.38 13.48
CA ARG A 122 17.50 0.69 13.80
C ARG A 122 18.84 0.44 13.12
N VAL A 123 19.38 1.48 12.48
CA VAL A 123 20.69 1.41 11.82
C VAL A 123 21.84 1.33 12.83
N ASP A 124 21.70 2.00 13.97
CA ASP A 124 22.68 2.05 15.06
C ASP A 124 22.62 0.84 16.00
N ASP A 125 21.44 0.22 16.17
CA ASP A 125 21.25 -1.02 16.93
C ASP A 125 20.26 -1.98 16.23
N PRO A 126 20.75 -2.89 15.37
CA PRO A 126 19.91 -3.84 14.65
C PRO A 126 19.09 -4.80 15.54
N SER A 127 19.36 -4.87 16.84
CA SER A 127 18.52 -5.65 17.77
C SER A 127 17.18 -4.97 18.06
N LEU A 128 17.08 -3.66 17.81
CA LEU A 128 15.85 -2.88 17.93
C LEU A 128 15.15 -2.81 16.57
N PHE A 129 14.00 -3.47 16.49
CA PHE A 129 13.15 -3.46 15.33
C PHE A 129 11.67 -3.52 15.74
N PHE A 130 10.80 -3.14 14.82
CA PHE A 130 9.37 -3.41 14.90
C PHE A 130 8.85 -3.83 13.53
N GLU A 131 7.69 -4.49 13.54
CA GLU A 131 7.08 -5.04 12.34
C GLU A 131 5.71 -4.42 12.11
N TYR A 132 5.47 -4.04 10.85
CA TYR A 132 4.20 -3.59 10.34
C TYR A 132 3.56 -4.69 9.53
N VAL A 133 2.27 -4.92 9.73
CA VAL A 133 1.49 -5.78 8.85
C VAL A 133 0.52 -4.95 8.01
N GLN A 134 0.65 -5.09 6.70
CA GLN A 134 -0.18 -4.44 5.69
C GLN A 134 -1.43 -5.27 5.40
N THR A 135 -2.57 -4.61 5.28
CA THR A 135 -3.83 -5.25 4.87
C THR A 135 -4.79 -4.26 4.24
N ARG A 136 -5.73 -4.74 3.43
CA ARG A 136 -6.86 -3.95 2.93
C ARG A 136 -8.15 -4.22 3.70
N ASP A 137 -8.11 -5.16 4.63
CA ASP A 137 -9.26 -5.51 5.45
C ASP A 137 -9.54 -4.42 6.48
N PHE A 138 -10.78 -4.37 6.95
CA PHE A 138 -11.25 -3.44 8.00
C PHE A 138 -11.20 -4.07 9.40
N SER A 139 -10.60 -5.25 9.50
CA SER A 139 -10.42 -5.97 10.76
C SER A 139 -9.36 -7.05 10.62
N ARG A 140 -8.68 -7.39 11.72
CA ARG A 140 -7.76 -8.53 11.78
C ARG A 140 -7.84 -9.22 13.13
N SER A 141 -7.64 -10.53 13.11
CA SER A 141 -7.49 -11.33 14.33
C SER A 141 -6.00 -11.57 14.59
N PHE A 142 -5.57 -11.34 15.82
CA PHE A 142 -4.22 -11.58 16.30
C PHE A 142 -4.28 -12.72 17.30
N ALA A 143 -3.47 -13.75 17.08
CA ALA A 143 -3.30 -14.85 18.02
C ALA A 143 -2.00 -14.60 18.81
N PHE A 144 -2.10 -14.62 20.13
CA PHE A 144 -0.96 -14.44 21.03
C PHE A 144 -0.51 -15.80 21.58
N GLU A 145 0.79 -15.96 21.79
CA GLU A 145 1.33 -17.15 22.42
C GLU A 145 0.85 -17.23 23.87
N THR A 146 0.26 -18.36 24.25
CA THR A 146 0.03 -18.68 25.66
C THR A 146 1.34 -19.22 26.24
N PRO A 147 1.86 -18.66 27.36
CA PRO A 147 3.13 -19.10 27.94
C PRO A 147 3.16 -20.60 28.31
N ILE A 148 1.98 -21.21 28.52
CA ILE A 148 1.79 -22.63 28.83
C ILE A 148 0.48 -23.05 28.15
N ALA A 149 0.50 -24.11 27.34
CA ALA A 149 -0.73 -24.73 26.88
C ALA A 149 -1.42 -25.38 28.08
N ASP A 150 -2.61 -24.90 28.48
CA ASP A 150 -3.45 -25.53 29.52
C ASP A 150 -3.99 -26.92 29.12
N SER A 151 -3.54 -27.46 27.98
CA SER A 151 -3.94 -28.76 27.47
C SER A 151 -2.73 -29.50 26.91
N THR A 152 -2.12 -30.33 27.74
CA THR A 152 -1.24 -31.42 27.29
C THR A 152 -2.04 -32.60 26.70
N SER A 153 -3.34 -32.42 26.43
CA SER A 153 -4.15 -33.40 25.73
C SER A 153 -3.88 -33.33 24.22
N GLN A 154 -3.66 -34.51 23.62
CA GLN A 154 -3.31 -34.69 22.21
C GLN A 154 -4.25 -33.91 21.28
N GLY A 155 -3.70 -32.99 20.48
CA GLY A 155 -4.44 -32.29 19.42
C GLY A 155 -4.10 -30.80 19.25
N SER A 156 -3.37 -30.17 20.17
CA SER A 156 -3.04 -28.74 20.06
C SER A 156 -2.02 -28.48 18.93
N SER A 157 -2.40 -27.68 17.93
CA SER A 157 -1.48 -27.17 16.93
C SER A 157 -0.46 -26.25 17.58
N ARG A 158 0.83 -26.59 17.52
CA ARG A 158 1.91 -25.67 17.88
C ARG A 158 1.92 -24.52 16.86
N VAL A 159 1.64 -23.31 17.32
CA VAL A 159 1.89 -22.10 16.52
C VAL A 159 3.42 -21.87 16.52
N PRO A 160 4.07 -21.71 15.36
CA PRO A 160 5.49 -21.42 15.30
C PRO A 160 5.84 -20.12 16.03
N SER A 161 6.94 -20.14 16.78
CA SER A 161 7.42 -18.98 17.54
C SER A 161 7.64 -17.78 16.63
N GLY A 162 7.10 -16.62 17.00
CA GLY A 162 7.31 -15.35 16.28
C GLY A 162 6.55 -15.24 14.95
N ARG A 163 5.46 -15.99 14.75
CA ARG A 163 4.59 -15.84 13.58
C ARG A 163 3.12 -15.81 13.98
N TYR A 164 2.47 -14.71 13.65
CA TYR A 164 1.02 -14.57 13.76
C TYR A 164 0.35 -15.29 12.60
N SER A 165 -0.52 -16.26 12.91
CA SER A 165 -1.39 -16.86 11.89
C SER A 165 -2.68 -16.08 11.79
N GLY A 166 -2.94 -15.52 10.60
CA GLY A 166 -4.22 -14.96 10.18
C GLY A 166 -4.57 -15.51 8.81
#